data_AF-A0A951NZU6-F1
#
_entry.id   AF-A0A951NZU6-F1
#
_cell.length_a   1.000
_cell.length_b   1.000
_cell.length_c   1.000
_cell.angle_alpha   90.00
_cell.angle_beta   90.00
_cell.angle_gamma   90.00
#
_symmetry.space_group_name_H-M   'P 1'
#
loop_
_entity.id
_entity.type
_entity.pdbx_description
1 polymer ?
#
loop_
_entity_poly.entity_id
_entity_poly.type
_entity_poly.pdbx_seq_one_letter_code
_entity_poly.pdbx_strand_id
1 'polypeptide(L)'
;MTPLRRNSWTGLKTWFSATDGFSQRVARISSGIVILVGCLVLIGWSLDLSVLKSVVPGAATMKANTGLSFLLAGVSLGLQTRKRQNSLTARIAKGCAIAVSTIGLLTLSQYLFGWNLGIDELLFRDQPISPATSYPGRMGVNTAINFTFIGSALWLFNQRSPQRTKVDRIAIAQGLTAIASLIVLQAVVGYAYNVRVFYKISEFATSMALFTAISFVILGAGLLALKRDRGFMQTITSELIGGSVARRFMPAAIVVPLVLGWLILQGQQAGWYDPNFGLSLMSVSLVVILRWG
;
A
#
# COMPACT_ATOMS: atom_id res chain seq x y z
N MET A 1 29.17 -7.09 50.54
CA MET A 1 28.26 -7.97 49.78
C MET A 1 26.91 -7.27 49.63
N THR A 2 26.65 -6.64 48.49
CA THR A 2 25.35 -6.06 48.13
C THR A 2 24.80 -6.82 46.92
N PRO A 3 23.62 -7.45 47.00
CA PRO A 3 23.13 -8.32 45.94
C PRO A 3 22.30 -7.56 44.89
N LEU A 4 22.52 -7.97 43.63
CA LEU A 4 21.54 -8.13 42.54
C LEU A 4 21.15 -6.93 41.66
N ARG A 5 21.96 -6.72 40.61
CA ARG A 5 21.50 -6.41 39.24
C ARG A 5 20.53 -7.51 38.77
N ARG A 6 19.22 -7.32 38.91
CA ARG A 6 18.22 -8.25 38.36
C ARG A 6 16.93 -7.53 37.94
N ASN A 7 16.98 -6.52 37.06
CA ASN A 7 15.74 -5.87 36.57
C ASN A 7 15.77 -5.21 35.17
N SER A 8 16.88 -5.22 34.42
CA SER A 8 16.89 -4.61 33.07
C SER A 8 16.18 -5.46 32.00
N TRP A 9 16.17 -6.79 32.16
CA TRP A 9 15.63 -7.73 31.16
C TRP A 9 14.11 -7.89 31.23
N THR A 10 13.49 -7.64 32.38
CA THR A 10 12.04 -7.73 32.60
C THR A 10 11.33 -6.54 31.96
N GLY A 11 11.88 -5.32 32.12
CA GLY A 11 11.36 -4.09 31.49
C GLY A 11 11.34 -4.15 29.95
N LEU A 12 12.44 -4.64 29.35
CA LEU A 12 12.53 -4.83 27.89
C LEU A 12 11.47 -5.83 27.38
N LYS A 13 11.26 -6.96 28.06
CA LYS A 13 10.26 -7.96 27.66
C LYS A 13 8.82 -7.46 27.78
N THR A 14 8.48 -6.74 28.85
CA THR A 14 7.15 -6.15 29.03
C THR A 14 6.88 -5.07 27.98
N TRP A 15 7.90 -4.30 27.59
CA TRP A 15 7.77 -3.25 26.59
C TRP A 15 7.57 -3.81 25.17
N PHE A 16 8.38 -4.78 24.75
CA PHE A 16 8.18 -5.49 23.47
C PHE A 16 6.77 -6.09 23.37
N SER A 17 6.27 -6.66 24.46
CA SER A 17 4.91 -7.24 24.49
C SER A 17 3.78 -6.22 24.29
N ALA A 18 3.98 -4.97 24.76
CA ALA A 18 3.00 -3.89 24.62
C ALA A 18 2.99 -3.32 23.18
N THR A 19 4.17 -3.12 22.60
CA THR A 19 4.32 -2.63 21.21
C THR A 19 3.92 -3.67 20.16
N ASP A 20 4.12 -4.95 20.45
CA ASP A 20 3.66 -6.07 19.61
C ASP A 20 2.13 -6.13 19.58
N GLY A 21 1.48 -5.83 20.71
CA GLY A 21 0.03 -5.76 20.81
C GLY A 21 -0.58 -4.68 19.90
N PHE A 22 0.01 -3.48 19.88
CA PHE A 22 -0.44 -2.40 19.00
C PHE A 22 -0.23 -2.72 17.52
N SER A 23 0.95 -3.22 17.15
CA SER A 23 1.28 -3.53 15.75
C SER A 23 0.38 -4.64 15.18
N GLN A 24 0.10 -5.68 15.98
CA GLN A 24 -0.86 -6.71 15.58
C GLN A 24 -2.29 -6.20 15.47
N ARG A 25 -2.70 -5.23 16.31
CA ARG A 25 -4.02 -4.58 16.18
C ARG A 25 -4.10 -3.80 14.87
N VAL A 26 -3.07 -3.02 14.52
CA VAL A 26 -3.01 -2.29 13.23
C VAL A 26 -3.15 -3.27 12.06
N ALA A 27 -2.33 -4.32 12.03
CA ALA A 27 -2.41 -5.33 10.96
C ALA A 27 -3.80 -5.99 10.86
N ARG A 28 -4.44 -6.28 11.99
CA ARG A 28 -5.77 -6.90 12.04
C ARG A 28 -6.85 -5.93 11.57
N ILE A 29 -6.84 -4.70 12.04
CA ILE A 29 -7.79 -3.66 11.64
C ILE A 29 -7.65 -3.38 10.14
N SER A 30 -6.42 -3.18 9.65
CA SER A 30 -6.14 -3.02 8.22
C SER A 30 -6.68 -4.19 7.40
N SER A 31 -6.45 -5.44 7.85
CA SER A 31 -6.98 -6.62 7.16
C SER A 31 -8.51 -6.63 7.11
N GLY A 32 -9.17 -6.29 8.21
CA GLY A 32 -10.63 -6.24 8.28
C GLY A 32 -11.23 -5.16 7.38
N ILE A 33 -10.63 -3.96 7.37
CA ILE A 33 -11.07 -2.85 6.50
C ILE A 33 -10.92 -3.25 5.03
N VAL A 34 -9.77 -3.80 4.63
CA VAL A 34 -9.51 -4.15 3.24
C VAL A 34 -10.40 -5.31 2.76
N ILE A 35 -10.69 -6.29 3.63
CA ILE A 35 -11.70 -7.33 3.35
C ILE A 35 -13.06 -6.70 3.10
N LEU A 36 -13.50 -5.81 3.99
CA LEU A 36 -14.79 -5.14 3.90
C LEU A 36 -14.89 -4.32 2.60
N VAL A 37 -13.86 -3.55 2.26
CA VAL A 37 -13.82 -2.80 0.99
C VAL A 37 -13.89 -3.75 -0.21
N GLY A 38 -13.12 -4.84 -0.22
CA GLY A 38 -13.18 -5.85 -1.28
C GLY A 38 -14.58 -6.44 -1.46
N CYS A 39 -15.25 -6.81 -0.36
CA CYS A 39 -16.62 -7.29 -0.38
C CYS A 39 -17.61 -6.24 -0.90
N LEU A 40 -17.54 -5.00 -0.39
CA LEU A 40 -18.43 -3.91 -0.80
C LEU A 40 -18.31 -3.61 -2.30
N VAL A 41 -17.08 -3.62 -2.84
CA VAL A 41 -16.84 -3.40 -4.27
C VAL A 41 -17.44 -4.53 -5.09
N LEU A 42 -17.24 -5.80 -4.69
CA LEU A 42 -17.82 -6.95 -5.39
C LEU A 42 -19.36 -6.94 -5.34
N ILE A 43 -19.96 -6.55 -4.21
CA ILE A 43 -21.41 -6.33 -4.10
C ILE A 43 -21.86 -5.15 -4.99
N GLY A 44 -21.06 -4.09 -5.04
CA GLY A 44 -21.28 -2.96 -5.92
C GLY A 44 -21.32 -3.38 -7.39
N TRP A 45 -20.45 -4.30 -7.80
CA TRP A 45 -20.48 -4.91 -9.13
C TRP A 45 -21.69 -5.81 -9.35
N SER A 46 -22.10 -6.62 -8.37
CA SER A 46 -23.26 -7.51 -8.52
C SER A 46 -24.60 -6.78 -8.56
N LEU A 47 -24.74 -5.67 -7.83
CA LEU A 47 -25.96 -4.87 -7.74
C LEU A 47 -25.94 -3.63 -8.66
N ASP A 48 -24.86 -3.46 -9.43
CA ASP A 48 -24.57 -2.30 -10.26
C ASP A 48 -24.67 -0.93 -9.54
N LEU A 49 -24.28 -0.90 -8.26
CA LEU A 49 -24.30 0.30 -7.44
C LEU A 49 -23.00 1.10 -7.62
N SER A 50 -23.05 2.19 -8.38
CA SER A 50 -21.91 3.07 -8.67
C SER A 50 -21.25 3.66 -7.41
N VAL A 51 -22.03 3.94 -6.37
CA VAL A 51 -21.57 4.48 -5.06
C VAL A 51 -20.63 3.50 -4.34
N LEU A 52 -20.80 2.19 -4.55
CA LEU A 52 -19.94 1.17 -3.95
C LEU A 52 -18.67 0.92 -4.80
N LYS A 53 -18.65 1.41 -6.05
CA LYS A 53 -17.51 1.28 -6.97
C LYS A 53 -16.60 2.51 -6.96
N SER A 54 -17.10 3.69 -6.56
CA SER A 54 -16.35 4.96 -6.56
C SER A 54 -16.74 5.87 -5.39
N VAL A 55 -15.76 6.59 -4.83
CA VAL A 55 -15.99 7.63 -3.79
C VAL A 55 -16.74 8.82 -4.38
N VAL A 56 -16.37 9.19 -5.61
CA VAL A 56 -16.83 10.41 -6.28
C VAL A 56 -17.63 10.00 -7.51
N PRO A 57 -18.90 10.44 -7.64
CA PRO A 57 -19.67 10.23 -8.85
C PRO A 57 -18.90 10.73 -10.09
N GLY A 58 -18.74 9.87 -11.10
CA GLY A 58 -17.99 10.19 -12.32
C GLY A 58 -16.47 9.98 -12.26
N ALA A 59 -15.89 9.67 -11.10
CA ALA A 59 -14.48 9.28 -11.01
C ALA A 59 -14.24 7.82 -11.42
N ALA A 60 -12.97 7.45 -11.60
CA ALA A 60 -12.57 6.09 -11.95
C ALA A 60 -13.11 5.07 -10.92
N THR A 61 -13.80 4.04 -11.42
CA THR A 61 -14.37 2.98 -10.58
C THR A 61 -13.33 1.91 -10.27
N MET A 62 -13.42 1.36 -9.06
CA MET A 62 -12.61 0.22 -8.65
C MET A 62 -13.10 -1.04 -9.36
N LYS A 63 -12.24 -1.66 -10.17
CA LYS A 63 -12.58 -2.85 -10.97
C LYS A 63 -12.82 -4.09 -10.12
N ALA A 64 -13.62 -5.04 -10.61
CA ALA A 64 -13.98 -6.24 -9.87
C ALA A 64 -12.77 -7.12 -9.51
N ASN A 65 -11.86 -7.34 -10.46
CA ASN A 65 -10.59 -8.06 -10.23
C ASN A 65 -9.71 -7.38 -9.14
N THR A 66 -9.79 -6.06 -9.03
CA THR A 66 -9.11 -5.25 -7.99
C THR A 66 -9.77 -5.49 -6.64
N GLY A 67 -11.10 -5.46 -6.57
CA GLY A 67 -11.87 -5.80 -5.36
C GLY A 67 -11.57 -7.21 -4.85
N LEU A 68 -11.55 -8.20 -5.75
CA LEU A 68 -11.17 -9.57 -5.42
C LEU A 68 -9.73 -9.65 -4.89
N SER A 69 -8.79 -8.96 -5.54
CA SER A 69 -7.38 -8.95 -5.12
C SER A 69 -7.20 -8.35 -3.72
N PHE A 70 -7.93 -7.28 -3.38
CA PHE A 70 -7.95 -6.75 -2.01
C PHE A 70 -8.58 -7.70 -1.01
N LEU A 71 -9.71 -8.32 -1.35
CA LEU A 71 -10.34 -9.33 -0.50
C LEU A 71 -9.35 -10.45 -0.16
N LEU A 72 -8.70 -11.02 -1.18
CA LEU A 72 -7.71 -12.08 -1.01
C LEU A 72 -6.48 -11.62 -0.21
N ALA A 73 -5.96 -10.42 -0.49
CA ALA A 73 -4.82 -9.86 0.24
C ALA A 73 -5.16 -9.61 1.71
N GLY A 74 -6.36 -9.09 1.99
CA GLY A 74 -6.88 -8.88 3.33
C GLY A 74 -7.07 -10.19 4.09
N VAL A 75 -7.64 -11.23 3.46
CA VAL A 75 -7.73 -12.58 4.05
C VAL A 75 -6.35 -13.14 4.36
N SER A 76 -5.39 -13.01 3.43
CA SER A 76 -4.01 -13.46 3.66
C SER A 76 -3.36 -12.76 4.85
N LEU A 77 -3.46 -11.43 4.92
CA LEU A 77 -2.94 -10.64 6.04
C LEU A 77 -3.62 -11.02 7.36
N GLY A 78 -4.96 -11.08 7.38
CA GLY A 78 -5.74 -11.38 8.56
C GLY A 78 -5.42 -12.75 9.17
N LEU A 79 -5.27 -13.78 8.32
CA LEU A 79 -4.84 -15.11 8.76
C LEU A 79 -3.40 -15.12 9.29
N GLN A 80 -2.53 -14.22 8.82
CA GLN A 80 -1.16 -14.04 9.31
C GLN A 80 -1.07 -13.30 10.65
N THR A 81 -2.12 -12.59 11.09
CA THR A 81 -2.16 -11.94 12.42
C THR A 81 -2.57 -12.87 13.58
N ARG A 82 -2.91 -14.14 13.31
CA ARG A 82 -3.34 -15.10 14.35
C ARG A 82 -2.14 -15.62 15.14
N LYS A 83 -2.23 -15.60 16.48
CA LYS A 83 -1.15 -16.06 17.39
C LYS A 83 -0.79 -17.54 17.21
N ARG A 84 -1.77 -18.40 16.93
CA ARG A 84 -1.59 -19.82 16.58
C ARG A 84 -2.10 -20.04 15.15
N GLN A 85 -1.18 -20.30 14.23
CA GLN A 85 -1.53 -20.70 12.87
C GLN A 85 -1.47 -22.22 12.73
N ASN A 86 -2.62 -22.82 12.40
CA ASN A 86 -2.67 -24.22 11.98
C ASN A 86 -2.16 -24.33 10.54
N SER A 87 -1.75 -25.53 10.12
CA SER A 87 -1.23 -25.79 8.77
C SER A 87 -2.20 -25.37 7.67
N LEU A 88 -3.51 -25.59 7.86
CA LEU A 88 -4.56 -25.18 6.93
C LEU A 88 -4.61 -23.65 6.76
N THR A 89 -4.67 -22.89 7.86
CA THR A 89 -4.72 -21.42 7.80
C THR A 89 -3.48 -20.82 7.13
N ALA A 90 -2.30 -21.41 7.34
CA ALA A 90 -1.08 -20.99 6.67
C ALA A 90 -1.14 -21.29 5.16
N ARG A 91 -1.68 -22.45 4.76
CA ARG A 91 -1.87 -22.79 3.34
C ARG A 91 -2.86 -21.85 2.65
N ILE A 92 -3.99 -21.54 3.29
CA ILE A 92 -4.99 -20.59 2.75
C ILE A 92 -4.35 -19.21 2.55
N ALA A 93 -3.67 -18.69 3.58
CA ALA A 93 -2.99 -17.39 3.48
C ALA A 93 -1.95 -17.37 2.35
N LYS A 94 -1.22 -18.48 2.15
CA LYS A 94 -0.24 -18.64 1.06
C LYS A 94 -0.93 -18.67 -0.30
N GLY A 95 -2.02 -19.42 -0.43
CA GLY A 95 -2.82 -19.51 -1.65
C GLY A 95 -3.37 -18.14 -2.06
N CYS A 96 -3.96 -17.40 -1.12
CA CYS A 96 -4.43 -16.03 -1.36
C CYS A 96 -3.29 -15.10 -1.79
N ALA A 97 -2.13 -15.16 -1.14
CA ALA A 97 -0.98 -14.31 -1.50
C ALA A 97 -0.46 -14.59 -2.91
N ILE A 98 -0.34 -15.88 -3.28
CA ILE A 98 0.05 -16.30 -4.63
C ILE A 98 -0.97 -15.81 -5.64
N ALA A 99 -2.27 -16.04 -5.38
CA ALA A 99 -3.34 -15.62 -6.28
C ALA A 99 -3.29 -14.10 -6.55
N VAL A 100 -3.12 -13.27 -5.51
CA VAL A 100 -2.99 -11.80 -5.67
C VAL A 100 -1.80 -11.44 -6.55
N SER A 101 -0.63 -12.06 -6.30
CA SER A 101 0.56 -11.79 -7.10
C SER A 101 0.39 -12.25 -8.56
N THR A 102 -0.25 -13.40 -8.77
CA THR A 102 -0.50 -13.96 -10.10
C THR A 102 -1.49 -13.11 -10.87
N ILE A 103 -2.57 -12.64 -10.24
CA ILE A 103 -3.54 -11.72 -10.88
C ILE A 103 -2.81 -10.46 -11.36
N GLY A 104 -1.99 -9.84 -10.51
CA GLY A 104 -1.18 -8.68 -10.89
C GLY A 104 -0.25 -8.96 -12.07
N LEU A 105 0.50 -10.06 -12.03
CA LEU A 105 1.41 -10.45 -13.11
C LEU A 105 0.70 -10.74 -14.43
N LEU A 106 -0.45 -11.42 -14.39
CA LEU A 106 -1.24 -11.69 -15.58
C LEU A 106 -1.83 -10.40 -16.18
N THR A 107 -2.27 -9.46 -15.34
CA THR A 107 -2.69 -8.14 -15.86
C THR A 107 -1.50 -7.40 -16.48
N LEU A 108 -0.30 -7.45 -15.88
CA LEU A 108 0.89 -6.84 -16.48
C LEU A 108 1.29 -7.49 -17.80
N SER A 109 1.21 -8.82 -17.91
CA SER A 109 1.50 -9.51 -19.17
C SER A 109 0.52 -9.11 -20.27
N GLN A 110 -0.76 -8.88 -19.95
CA GLN A 110 -1.72 -8.34 -20.90
C GLN A 110 -1.32 -6.96 -21.44
N TYR A 111 -0.80 -6.07 -20.58
CA TYR A 111 -0.29 -4.77 -21.01
C TYR A 111 1.00 -4.88 -21.84
N LEU A 112 1.92 -5.79 -21.47
CA LEU A 112 3.22 -5.93 -22.16
C LEU A 112 3.10 -6.59 -23.53
N PHE A 113 2.26 -7.61 -23.67
CA PHE A 113 2.08 -8.35 -24.93
C PHE A 113 0.90 -7.85 -25.77
N GLY A 114 0.08 -6.95 -25.23
CA GLY A 114 -1.11 -6.42 -25.90
C GLY A 114 -2.24 -7.44 -26.06
N TRP A 115 -2.17 -8.59 -25.39
CA TRP A 115 -3.19 -9.64 -25.48
C TRP A 115 -4.30 -9.43 -24.45
N ASN A 116 -5.46 -10.06 -24.69
CA ASN A 116 -6.55 -10.11 -23.73
C ASN A 116 -6.76 -11.57 -23.29
N LEU A 117 -6.45 -11.86 -22.03
CA LEU A 117 -6.61 -13.18 -21.41
C LEU A 117 -8.07 -13.43 -20.97
N GLY A 118 -8.94 -12.42 -21.02
CA GLY A 118 -10.33 -12.51 -20.58
C GLY A 118 -10.51 -12.56 -19.05
N ILE A 119 -9.42 -12.49 -18.27
CA ILE A 119 -9.49 -12.52 -16.80
C ILE A 119 -10.12 -11.26 -16.21
N ASP A 120 -10.11 -10.16 -16.96
CA ASP A 120 -10.52 -8.84 -16.50
C ASP A 120 -12.05 -8.72 -16.31
N GLU A 121 -12.82 -9.49 -17.08
CA GLU A 121 -14.29 -9.52 -17.04
C GLU A 121 -14.85 -10.88 -16.58
N LEU A 122 -14.00 -11.77 -16.06
CA LEU A 122 -14.39 -13.12 -15.66
C LEU A 122 -15.42 -13.14 -14.52
N LEU A 123 -15.37 -12.14 -13.64
CA LEU A 123 -16.33 -11.97 -12.54
C LEU A 123 -17.57 -11.17 -12.97
N PHE A 124 -17.35 -10.03 -13.63
CA PHE A 124 -18.38 -9.09 -14.05
C PHE A 124 -17.93 -8.41 -15.33
N ARG A 125 -18.87 -8.22 -16.27
CA ARG A 125 -18.64 -7.46 -17.49
C ARG A 125 -18.68 -5.97 -17.19
N ASP A 126 -17.70 -5.24 -17.73
CA ASP A 126 -17.57 -3.81 -17.54
C ASP A 126 -18.11 -3.10 -18.77
N GLN A 127 -19.14 -2.28 -18.58
CA GLN A 127 -19.69 -1.54 -19.71
C GLN A 127 -18.72 -0.41 -20.08
N PRO A 128 -18.47 -0.17 -21.39
CA PRO A 128 -17.47 0.80 -21.87
C PRO A 128 -17.84 2.28 -21.63
N ILE A 129 -18.74 2.57 -20.69
CA ILE A 129 -19.34 3.90 -20.45
C ILE A 129 -18.39 4.82 -19.67
N SER A 130 -17.28 4.31 -19.12
CA SER A 130 -16.34 5.15 -18.37
C SER A 130 -15.26 5.77 -19.29
N PRO A 131 -15.17 7.11 -19.42
CA PRO A 131 -14.14 7.79 -20.22
C PRO A 131 -12.71 7.63 -19.67
N ALA A 132 -12.54 6.91 -18.55
CA ALA A 132 -11.26 6.70 -17.86
C ALA A 132 -10.64 5.30 -18.10
N THR A 133 -11.18 4.50 -19.01
CA THR A 133 -10.74 3.10 -19.25
C THR A 133 -10.51 2.79 -20.72
N SER A 134 -9.27 2.45 -21.09
CA SER A 134 -8.91 1.93 -22.42
C SER A 134 -9.25 0.45 -22.61
N TYR A 135 -9.32 -0.31 -21.51
CA TYR A 135 -9.60 -1.75 -21.49
C TYR A 135 -10.70 -2.05 -20.45
N PRO A 136 -11.89 -2.50 -20.87
CA PRO A 136 -12.97 -2.85 -19.95
C PRO A 136 -12.53 -3.88 -18.90
N GLY A 137 -12.88 -3.65 -17.63
CA GLY A 137 -12.60 -4.54 -16.50
C GLY A 137 -11.14 -4.61 -16.04
N ARG A 138 -10.19 -4.12 -16.86
CA ARG A 138 -8.76 -4.26 -16.60
C ARG A 138 -8.28 -3.27 -15.54
N MET A 139 -7.60 -3.77 -14.51
CA MET A 139 -6.99 -2.92 -13.50
C MET A 139 -5.87 -2.06 -14.09
N GLY A 140 -5.64 -0.87 -13.53
CA GLY A 140 -4.56 0.02 -13.99
C GLY A 140 -3.17 -0.60 -13.83
N VAL A 141 -2.22 -0.21 -14.68
CA VAL A 141 -0.83 -0.71 -14.64
C VAL A 141 -0.22 -0.56 -13.25
N ASN A 142 -0.33 0.62 -12.65
CA ASN A 142 0.17 0.89 -11.29
C ASN A 142 -0.50 0.01 -10.23
N THR A 143 -1.78 -0.32 -10.41
CA THR A 143 -2.53 -1.21 -9.52
C THR A 143 -2.02 -2.66 -9.64
N ALA A 144 -1.76 -3.12 -10.85
CA ALA A 144 -1.23 -4.45 -11.12
C ALA A 144 0.20 -4.63 -10.59
N ILE A 145 1.07 -3.63 -10.74
CA ILE A 145 2.41 -3.60 -10.12
C ILE A 145 2.29 -3.70 -8.61
N ASN A 146 1.40 -2.89 -8.00
CA ASN A 146 1.20 -2.91 -6.55
C ASN A 146 0.73 -4.26 -6.03
N PHE A 147 -0.25 -4.91 -6.67
CA PHE A 147 -0.69 -6.24 -6.27
C PHE A 147 0.40 -7.30 -6.46
N THR A 148 1.23 -7.18 -7.50
CA THR A 148 2.38 -8.08 -7.69
C THR A 148 3.35 -7.98 -6.51
N PHE A 149 3.73 -6.76 -6.11
CA PHE A 149 4.62 -6.54 -4.97
C PHE A 149 3.99 -6.93 -3.63
N ILE A 150 2.73 -6.57 -3.40
CA ILE A 150 2.02 -6.89 -2.14
C ILE A 150 1.76 -8.39 -2.01
N GLY A 151 1.33 -9.06 -3.09
CA GLY A 151 1.14 -10.51 -3.11
C GLY A 151 2.45 -11.25 -2.85
N SER A 152 3.54 -10.81 -3.48
CA SER A 152 4.90 -11.32 -3.24
C SER A 152 5.36 -11.10 -1.79
N ALA A 153 5.11 -9.92 -1.22
CA ALA A 153 5.43 -9.62 0.18
C ALA A 153 4.64 -10.51 1.15
N LEU A 154 3.32 -10.65 0.95
CA LEU A 154 2.45 -11.54 1.74
C LEU A 154 2.92 -13.01 1.66
N TRP A 155 3.36 -13.46 0.49
CA TRP A 155 3.89 -14.79 0.29
C TRP A 155 5.21 -15.01 1.04
N LEU A 156 6.13 -14.05 0.96
CA LEU A 156 7.41 -14.08 1.67
C LEU A 156 7.23 -14.08 3.19
N PHE A 157 6.27 -13.31 3.72
CA PHE A 157 5.97 -13.28 5.16
C PHE A 157 5.43 -14.62 5.70
N ASN A 158 4.79 -15.42 4.86
CA ASN A 158 4.11 -16.65 5.26
C ASN A 158 4.96 -17.93 5.11
N GLN A 159 6.25 -17.82 4.75
CA GLN A 159 7.12 -18.99 4.61
C GLN A 159 7.70 -19.47 5.96
N ARG A 160 7.71 -20.81 6.16
CA ARG A 160 8.45 -21.45 7.25
C ARG A 160 9.90 -21.67 6.78
N SER A 161 10.86 -21.00 7.40
CA SER A 161 12.27 -21.02 6.99
C SER A 161 13.20 -20.93 8.21
N PRO A 162 14.45 -21.44 8.11
CA PRO A 162 15.47 -21.28 9.15
C PRO A 162 15.68 -19.80 9.54
N GLN A 163 16.10 -19.57 10.79
CA GLN A 163 16.07 -18.25 11.42
C GLN A 163 16.85 -17.16 10.65
N ARG A 164 17.96 -17.52 10.00
CA ARG A 164 18.82 -16.58 9.25
C ARG A 164 18.15 -16.14 7.93
N THR A 165 17.73 -17.08 7.09
CA THR A 165 17.01 -16.82 5.83
C THR A 165 15.68 -16.12 6.05
N LYS A 166 15.09 -16.28 7.24
CA LYS A 166 13.85 -15.60 7.63
C LYS A 166 14.03 -14.08 7.81
N VAL A 167 15.20 -13.60 8.25
CA VAL A 167 15.45 -12.16 8.41
C VAL A 167 15.56 -11.49 7.04
N ASP A 168 16.34 -12.06 6.13
CA ASP A 168 16.55 -11.51 4.77
C ASP A 168 15.23 -11.44 4.00
N ARG A 169 14.40 -12.48 4.08
CA ARG A 169 13.07 -12.50 3.43
C ARG A 169 12.12 -11.45 3.97
N ILE A 170 12.14 -11.19 5.28
CA ILE A 170 11.31 -10.15 5.90
C ILE A 170 11.77 -8.76 5.43
N ALA A 171 13.08 -8.53 5.33
CA ALA A 171 13.61 -7.28 4.78
C ALA A 171 13.19 -7.08 3.31
N ILE A 172 13.27 -8.13 2.47
CA ILE A 172 12.80 -8.09 1.08
C ILE A 172 11.29 -7.79 1.01
N ALA A 173 10.48 -8.48 1.82
CA ALA A 173 9.03 -8.26 1.85
C ALA A 173 8.65 -6.83 2.30
N GLN A 174 9.37 -6.29 3.28
CA GLN A 174 9.22 -4.89 3.69
C GLN A 174 9.65 -3.92 2.58
N GLY A 175 10.75 -4.21 1.88
CA GLY A 175 11.21 -3.44 0.72
C GLY A 175 10.17 -3.40 -0.40
N LEU A 176 9.61 -4.55 -0.77
CA LEU A 176 8.51 -4.63 -1.74
C LEU A 176 7.28 -3.83 -1.31
N THR A 177 6.92 -3.92 -0.02
CA THR A 177 5.79 -3.16 0.53
C THR A 177 6.07 -1.65 0.51
N ALA A 178 7.31 -1.23 0.78
CA ALA A 178 7.72 0.17 0.74
C ALA A 178 7.68 0.72 -0.69
N ILE A 179 8.21 -0.02 -1.68
CA ILE A 179 8.13 0.36 -3.09
C ILE A 179 6.67 0.48 -3.53
N ALA A 180 5.83 -0.49 -3.18
CA ALA A 180 4.40 -0.42 -3.47
C ALA A 180 3.74 0.82 -2.84
N SER A 181 4.11 1.14 -1.59
CA SER A 181 3.61 2.33 -0.90
C SER A 181 4.03 3.63 -1.58
N LEU A 182 5.23 3.70 -2.16
CA LEU A 182 5.68 4.87 -2.94
C LEU A 182 4.90 5.02 -4.25
N ILE A 183 4.56 3.93 -4.93
CA ILE A 183 3.71 3.96 -6.13
C ILE A 183 2.32 4.49 -5.77
N VAL A 184 1.75 4.03 -4.64
CA VAL A 184 0.46 4.53 -4.15
C VAL A 184 0.55 6.00 -3.76
N LEU A 185 1.62 6.42 -3.10
CA LEU A 185 1.86 7.82 -2.76
C LEU A 185 1.87 8.69 -4.02
N GLN A 186 2.58 8.27 -5.06
CA GLN A 186 2.58 8.97 -6.35
C GLN A 186 1.16 9.09 -6.95
N ALA A 187 0.34 8.04 -6.86
CA ALA A 187 -1.05 8.08 -7.32
C ALA A 187 -1.89 9.08 -6.50
N VAL A 188 -1.76 9.10 -5.18
CA VAL A 188 -2.45 10.04 -4.29
C VAL A 188 -2.05 11.49 -4.59
N VAL A 189 -0.76 11.74 -4.83
CA VAL A 189 -0.26 13.08 -5.22
C VAL A 189 -0.81 13.48 -6.59
N GLY A 190 -0.88 12.55 -7.55
CA GLY A 190 -1.51 12.79 -8.84
C GLY A 190 -2.96 13.26 -8.72
N TYR A 191 -3.72 12.66 -7.80
CA TYR A 191 -5.08 13.12 -7.46
C TYR A 191 -5.09 14.50 -6.78
N ALA A 192 -4.25 14.72 -5.77
CA ALA A 192 -4.24 15.97 -5.00
C ALA A 192 -3.83 17.19 -5.83
N TYR A 193 -2.88 17.00 -6.76
CA TYR A 193 -2.32 18.08 -7.58
C TYR A 193 -3.11 18.29 -8.88
N ASN A 194 -4.15 17.48 -9.14
CA ASN A 194 -4.98 17.51 -10.35
C ASN A 194 -4.14 17.50 -11.65
N VAL A 195 -3.03 16.74 -11.65
CA VAL A 195 -2.07 16.73 -12.74
C VAL A 195 -2.66 15.99 -13.94
N ARG A 196 -3.08 16.77 -14.94
CA ARG A 196 -3.69 16.29 -16.20
C ARG A 196 -2.82 15.32 -17.00
N VAL A 197 -1.50 15.26 -16.75
CA VAL A 197 -0.57 14.34 -17.44
C VAL A 197 -0.89 12.88 -17.15
N PHE A 198 -1.33 12.53 -15.93
CA PHE A 198 -1.78 11.16 -15.62
C PHE A 198 -3.10 10.81 -16.33
N TYR A 199 -3.94 11.80 -16.60
CA TYR A 199 -5.16 11.61 -17.40
C TYR A 199 -4.85 11.42 -18.89
N LYS A 200 -3.76 11.99 -19.43
CA LYS A 200 -3.32 11.73 -20.82
C LYS A 200 -2.67 10.36 -21.00
N ILE A 201 -1.90 9.89 -20.00
CA ILE A 201 -1.42 8.49 -19.98
C ILE A 201 -2.60 7.51 -19.85
N SER A 202 -3.76 7.96 -19.32
CA SER A 202 -4.95 7.13 -19.22
C SER A 202 -5.65 6.79 -20.53
N GLU A 203 -5.21 7.38 -21.66
CA GLU A 203 -5.60 6.90 -22.99
C GLU A 203 -5.03 5.50 -23.28
N PHE A 204 -3.91 5.12 -22.64
CA PHE A 204 -3.26 3.81 -22.82
C PHE A 204 -3.37 2.89 -21.60
N ALA A 205 -3.83 3.37 -20.44
CA ALA A 205 -3.90 2.60 -19.20
C ALA A 205 -5.05 3.03 -18.27
N THR A 206 -5.73 2.07 -17.66
CA THR A 206 -6.80 2.37 -16.69
C THR A 206 -6.25 3.17 -15.51
N SER A 207 -6.88 4.30 -15.18
CA SER A 207 -6.49 5.09 -14.00
C SER A 207 -6.81 4.37 -12.70
N MET A 208 -5.94 4.53 -11.69
CA MET A 208 -6.09 3.90 -10.39
C MET A 208 -7.15 4.62 -9.56
N ALA A 209 -8.30 4.02 -9.26
CA ALA A 209 -9.35 4.67 -8.46
C ALA A 209 -8.87 5.16 -7.08
N LEU A 210 -9.46 6.24 -6.56
CA LEU A 210 -9.12 6.80 -5.24
C LEU A 210 -9.35 5.78 -4.11
N PHE A 211 -10.45 5.03 -4.15
CA PHE A 211 -10.72 3.96 -3.19
C PHE A 211 -9.63 2.88 -3.20
N THR A 212 -9.11 2.55 -4.39
CA THR A 212 -7.98 1.62 -4.56
C THR A 212 -6.74 2.16 -3.84
N ALA A 213 -6.42 3.45 -3.99
CA ALA A 213 -5.25 4.05 -3.37
C ALA A 213 -5.33 4.02 -1.83
N ILE A 214 -6.48 4.45 -1.28
CA ILE A 214 -6.73 4.40 0.17
C ILE A 214 -6.60 2.96 0.69
N SER A 215 -7.17 1.99 -0.02
CA SER A 215 -7.12 0.58 0.36
C SER A 215 -5.69 0.03 0.38
N PHE A 216 -4.84 0.42 -0.58
CA PHE A 216 -3.43 0.04 -0.55
C PHE A 216 -2.64 0.71 0.57
N VAL A 217 -2.90 1.98 0.90
CA VAL A 217 -2.26 2.64 2.06
C VAL A 217 -2.57 1.86 3.34
N ILE A 218 -3.85 1.51 3.54
CA ILE A 218 -4.29 0.75 4.72
C ILE A 218 -3.65 -0.65 4.74
N LEU A 219 -3.62 -1.33 3.60
CA LEU A 219 -3.03 -2.67 3.46
C LEU A 219 -1.51 -2.64 3.71
N GLY A 220 -0.80 -1.67 3.13
CA GLY A 220 0.64 -1.47 3.29
C GLY A 220 1.02 -1.18 4.75
N ALA A 221 0.26 -0.32 5.42
CA ALA A 221 0.43 -0.08 6.86
C ALA A 221 0.25 -1.36 7.68
N GLY A 222 -0.74 -2.18 7.34
CA GLY A 222 -0.96 -3.48 8.00
C GLY A 222 0.17 -4.49 7.78
N LEU A 223 0.72 -4.54 6.56
CA LEU A 223 1.86 -5.38 6.20
C LEU A 223 3.14 -4.99 6.95
N LEU A 224 3.46 -3.69 6.99
CA LEU A 224 4.62 -3.19 7.73
C LEU A 224 4.47 -3.40 9.25
N ALA A 225 3.23 -3.37 9.76
CA ALA A 225 2.93 -3.66 11.17
C ALA A 225 3.00 -5.17 11.52
N LEU A 226 2.90 -6.08 10.54
CA LEU A 226 2.86 -7.53 10.77
C LEU A 226 4.16 -8.09 11.37
N LYS A 227 5.32 -7.56 10.95
CA LYS A 227 6.67 -8.01 11.36
C LYS A 227 7.56 -6.81 11.70
N ARG A 228 7.07 -5.95 12.60
CA ARG A 228 7.76 -4.72 13.02
C ARG A 228 9.08 -4.99 13.74
N ASP A 229 9.22 -6.12 14.41
CA ASP A 229 10.37 -6.54 15.21
C ASP A 229 11.59 -6.99 14.39
N ARG A 230 11.48 -7.01 13.05
CA ARG A 230 12.52 -7.54 12.15
C ARG A 230 12.68 -6.68 10.90
N GLY A 231 13.79 -6.86 10.20
CA GLY A 231 14.09 -6.14 8.95
C GLY A 231 14.29 -4.65 9.18
N PHE A 232 14.01 -3.84 8.15
CA PHE A 232 14.14 -2.38 8.20
C PHE A 232 13.22 -1.74 9.24
N MET A 233 12.02 -2.31 9.44
CA MET A 233 11.10 -1.80 10.46
C MET A 233 11.67 -1.92 11.87
N GLN A 234 12.54 -2.89 12.15
CA GLN A 234 13.20 -2.99 13.45
C GLN A 234 14.06 -1.75 13.74
N THR A 235 14.81 -1.27 12.74
CA THR A 235 15.66 -0.08 12.86
C THR A 235 14.83 1.18 13.00
N ILE A 236 13.82 1.35 12.13
CA ILE A 236 12.92 2.52 12.12
C ILE A 236 12.15 2.63 13.44
N THR A 237 11.77 1.49 14.01
CA THR A 237 10.91 1.45 15.18
C THR A 237 11.66 1.27 16.49
N SER A 238 12.99 1.21 16.41
CA SER A 238 13.87 1.20 17.57
C SER A 238 13.77 2.51 18.37
N GLU A 239 14.03 2.42 19.67
CA GLU A 239 14.18 3.59 20.55
C GLU A 239 15.59 4.18 20.52
N LEU A 240 16.49 3.60 19.71
CA LEU A 240 17.78 4.21 19.44
C LEU A 240 17.56 5.59 18.83
N ILE A 241 18.55 6.47 19.01
CA ILE A 241 18.53 7.85 18.49
C ILE A 241 18.11 7.84 17.01
N GLY A 242 18.69 6.94 16.21
CA GLY A 242 18.33 6.75 14.80
C GLY A 242 16.84 6.41 14.55
N GLY A 243 16.20 5.57 15.37
CA GLY A 243 14.77 5.24 15.22
C GLY A 243 13.84 6.35 15.72
N SER A 244 14.24 7.10 16.74
CA SER A 244 13.48 8.28 17.20
C SER A 244 13.51 9.41 16.16
N VAL A 245 14.69 9.67 15.59
CA VAL A 245 14.88 10.65 14.50
C VAL A 245 14.13 10.19 13.26
N ALA A 246 14.29 8.93 12.84
CA ALA A 246 13.60 8.36 11.68
C ALA A 246 12.06 8.48 11.77
N ARG A 247 11.46 8.24 12.94
CA ARG A 247 10.01 8.35 13.16
C ARG A 247 9.49 9.79 13.10
N ARG A 248 10.33 10.78 13.41
CA ARG A 248 9.97 12.20 13.30
C ARG A 248 10.23 12.72 11.89
N PHE A 249 11.36 12.32 11.31
CA PHE A 249 11.82 12.78 10.01
C PHE A 249 11.03 12.18 8.86
N MET A 250 10.78 10.86 8.82
CA MET A 250 10.09 10.24 7.68
C MET A 250 8.70 10.82 7.41
N PRO A 251 7.80 10.99 8.40
CA PRO A 251 6.52 11.63 8.15
C PRO A 251 6.69 13.07 7.66
N ALA A 252 7.63 13.84 8.23
CA ALA A 252 7.88 15.22 7.81
C ALA A 252 8.44 15.29 6.38
N ALA A 253 9.41 14.45 6.05
CA ALA A 253 10.05 14.36 4.73
C ALA A 253 9.07 13.93 3.62
N ILE A 254 7.97 13.26 3.97
CA ILE A 254 6.89 12.93 3.04
C ILE A 254 5.84 14.04 3.04
N VAL A 255 5.28 14.41 4.19
CA VAL A 255 4.13 15.32 4.27
C VAL A 255 4.49 16.74 3.86
N VAL A 256 5.65 17.26 4.30
CA VAL A 256 6.01 18.66 4.07
C VAL A 256 6.20 18.97 2.58
N PRO A 257 6.98 18.21 1.79
CA PRO A 257 7.07 18.47 0.35
C PRO A 257 5.73 18.33 -0.38
N LEU A 258 4.84 17.46 0.09
CA LEU A 258 3.52 17.29 -0.52
C LEU A 258 2.57 18.45 -0.24
N VAL A 259 2.56 18.95 1.00
CA VAL A 259 1.75 20.12 1.34
C VAL A 259 2.32 21.36 0.68
N LEU A 260 3.65 21.54 0.72
CA LEU A 260 4.30 22.68 0.08
C LEU A 260 4.11 22.66 -1.44
N GLY A 261 4.30 21.51 -2.09
CA GLY A 261 4.07 21.42 -3.53
C GLY A 261 2.62 21.70 -3.92
N TRP A 262 1.64 21.26 -3.12
CA TRP A 262 0.24 21.60 -3.34
C TRP A 262 -0.02 23.11 -3.20
N LEU A 263 0.49 23.75 -2.15
CA LEU A 263 0.40 25.20 -1.95
C LEU A 263 1.09 25.96 -3.09
N ILE A 264 2.24 25.46 -3.55
CA ILE A 264 2.99 26.05 -4.65
C ILE A 264 2.16 26.04 -5.93
N LEU A 265 1.47 24.92 -6.20
CA LEU A 265 0.58 24.80 -7.36
C LEU A 265 -0.63 25.72 -7.26
N GLN A 266 -1.23 25.88 -6.08
CA GLN A 266 -2.36 26.80 -5.89
C GLN A 266 -1.94 28.26 -6.14
N GLY A 267 -0.77 28.68 -5.65
CA GLY A 267 -0.25 30.03 -5.92
C GLY A 267 0.06 30.26 -7.40
N GLN A 268 0.56 29.24 -8.12
CA GLN A 268 0.76 29.31 -9.57
C GLN A 268 -0.57 29.42 -10.33
N GLN A 269 -1.57 28.61 -9.95
CA GLN A 269 -2.90 28.65 -10.57
C GLN A 269 -3.63 29.98 -10.31
N ALA A 270 -3.39 30.60 -9.16
CA ALA A 270 -3.88 31.94 -8.83
C ALA A 270 -3.10 33.08 -9.50
N GLY A 271 -2.03 32.77 -10.24
CA GLY A 271 -1.20 33.76 -10.94
C GLY A 271 -0.32 34.60 -10.01
N TRP A 272 -0.04 34.14 -8.79
CA TRP A 272 0.76 34.91 -7.82
C TRP A 272 2.26 34.95 -8.17
N TYR A 273 2.77 33.93 -8.86
CA TYR A 273 4.17 33.85 -9.28
C TYR A 273 4.38 32.81 -10.40
N ASP A 274 5.53 32.92 -11.05
CA ASP A 274 5.93 32.06 -12.17
C ASP A 274 6.31 30.62 -11.76
N PRO A 275 6.22 29.65 -12.68
CA PRO A 275 6.62 28.27 -12.44
C PRO A 275 8.04 28.10 -11.90
N ASN A 276 8.99 28.89 -12.41
CA ASN A 276 10.39 28.86 -12.01
C ASN A 276 10.58 29.27 -10.54
N PHE A 277 9.82 30.26 -10.08
CA PHE A 277 9.85 30.66 -8.67
C PHE A 277 9.34 29.54 -7.77
N GLY A 278 8.24 28.88 -8.15
CA GLY A 278 7.72 27.72 -7.42
C GLY A 278 8.72 26.57 -7.30
N LEU A 279 9.45 26.25 -8.38
CA LEU A 279 10.52 25.24 -8.36
C LEU A 279 11.68 25.65 -7.44
N SER A 280 12.05 26.92 -7.43
CA SER A 280 13.10 27.44 -6.53
C SER A 280 12.68 27.30 -5.06
N LEU A 281 11.43 27.64 -4.72
CA LEU A 281 10.88 27.57 -3.37
C LEU A 281 10.79 26.12 -2.87
N MET A 282 10.40 25.20 -3.76
CA MET A 282 10.43 23.76 -3.48
C MET A 282 11.87 23.27 -3.20
N SER A 283 12.83 23.69 -4.01
CA SER A 283 14.24 23.27 -3.88
C SER A 283 14.85 23.75 -2.56
N VAL A 284 14.63 25.00 -2.19
CA VAL A 284 15.09 25.56 -0.90
C VAL A 284 14.42 24.84 0.28
N SER A 285 13.13 24.56 0.17
CA SER A 285 12.39 23.83 1.22
C SER A 285 12.95 22.42 1.44
N LEU A 286 13.27 21.70 0.35
CA LEU A 286 13.89 20.38 0.43
C LEU A 286 15.27 20.43 1.12
N VAL A 287 16.09 21.45 0.83
CA VAL A 287 17.39 21.64 1.50
C VAL A 287 17.21 21.90 3.00
N VAL A 288 16.24 22.74 3.38
CA VAL A 288 15.96 23.02 4.80
C VAL A 288 15.50 21.76 5.52
N ILE A 289 14.61 20.97 4.92
CA ILE A 289 14.15 19.71 5.50
C ILE A 289 15.32 18.75 5.69
N LEU A 290 16.15 18.57 4.65
CA LEU A 290 17.31 17.67 4.71
C LEU A 290 18.32 18.08 5.79
N ARG A 291 18.49 19.39 6.02
CA ARG A 291 19.40 19.91 7.05
C ARG A 291 18.88 19.71 8.49
N TRP A 292 17.57 19.59 8.67
CA TRP A 292 16.91 19.44 9.97
C TRP A 292 16.62 17.98 10.37
N GLY A 293 16.98 17.01 9.51
CA GLY A 293 16.89 15.56 9.77
C GLY A 293 18.20 14.96 10.20
#